data_AF-A0AAV6BXU7-F1
#
_entry.id   AF-A0AAV6BXU7-F1
#
_cell.length_a   1.000
_cell.length_b   1.000
_cell.length_c   1.000
_cell.angle_alpha   90.00
_cell.angle_beta   90.00
_cell.angle_gamma   90.00
#
_symmetry.space_group_name_H-M   'P 1'
#
loop_
_entity.id
_entity.type
_entity.pdbx_description
1 polymer ?
#
loop_
_entity_poly.entity_id
_entity_poly.type
_entity_poly.pdbx_seq_one_letter_code
_entity_poly.pdbx_strand_id
1 'polypeptide(L)' 'MRPPNRGRSSSGSPMREVEIKLRIPDRKKLDRALRKLKARSPQAGPPVRVHELNVIFDTPDGGLAKHGQLLRIRTET' A
#
# COMPACT_ATOMS: atom_id res chain seq x y z
N MET A 1 -31.64 4.01 28.45
CA MET A 1 -30.36 4.59 27.96
C MET A 1 -29.43 3.46 27.53
N ARG A 2 -28.93 3.46 26.29
CA ARG A 2 -27.93 2.50 25.79
C ARG A 2 -26.53 3.09 26.01
N PRO A 3 -25.52 2.33 26.50
CA PRO A 3 -24.17 2.85 26.66
C PRO A 3 -23.50 3.08 25.30
N PRO A 4 -22.53 4.01 25.20
CA PRO A 4 -21.79 4.26 23.97
C PRO A 4 -20.93 3.05 23.60
N ASN A 5 -21.02 2.67 22.33
CA ASN A 5 -20.25 1.60 21.72
C ASN A 5 -18.75 2.00 21.71
N ARG A 6 -17.97 1.51 22.68
CA ARG A 6 -16.51 1.67 22.67
C ARG A 6 -15.98 0.83 21.51
N GLY A 7 -15.63 1.50 20.42
CA GLY A 7 -14.98 0.89 19.27
C GLY A 7 -13.85 0.00 19.74
N ARG A 8 -13.92 -1.26 19.32
CA ARG A 8 -12.91 -2.28 19.60
C ARG A 8 -11.56 -1.77 19.09
N SER A 9 -10.66 -1.38 20.00
CA SER A 9 -9.26 -1.16 19.64
C SER A 9 -8.70 -2.51 19.21
N SER A 10 -8.52 -2.69 17.90
CA SER A 10 -7.73 -3.80 17.39
C SER A 10 -6.30 -3.61 17.90
N SER A 11 -5.95 -4.32 18.98
CA SER A 11 -4.57 -4.55 19.41
C SER A 11 -3.91 -5.46 18.38
N GLY A 12 -3.68 -4.94 17.17
CA GLY A 12 -2.87 -5.59 16.17
C GLY A 12 -1.42 -5.32 16.52
N SER A 13 -0.63 -6.36 16.74
CA SER A 13 0.84 -6.26 16.76
C SER A 13 1.31 -5.51 15.51
N PRO A 14 2.35 -4.66 15.60
CA PRO A 14 2.80 -3.88 14.45
C PRO A 14 3.14 -4.83 13.29
N MET A 15 2.39 -4.75 12.19
CA MET A 15 2.70 -5.52 10.99
C MET A 15 4.02 -5.01 10.43
N ARG A 16 5.03 -5.90 10.38
CA ARG A 16 6.30 -5.61 9.72
C ARG A 16 6.16 -5.95 8.24
N GLU A 17 6.15 -4.92 7.41
CA GLU A 17 6.19 -5.09 5.95
C GLU A 17 7.63 -5.31 5.47
N VAL A 18 7.81 -6.22 4.52
CA VAL A 18 9.09 -6.44 3.82
C VAL A 18 8.83 -6.27 2.34
N GLU A 19 9.40 -5.22 1.75
CA GLU A 19 9.24 -4.87 0.33
C GLU A 19 10.60 -4.86 -0.37
N ILE A 20 10.66 -5.39 -1.60
CA ILE A 20 11.84 -5.35 -2.46
C ILE A 20 11.44 -4.74 -3.81
N LYS A 21 12.05 -3.59 -4.14
CA LYS A 21 11.80 -2.88 -5.41
C LYS A 21 12.81 -3.31 -6.46
N LEU A 22 12.32 -3.75 -7.61
CA LEU A 22 13.14 -4.21 -8.74
C LEU A 22 12.79 -3.42 -10.00
N ARG A 23 13.82 -3.08 -10.79
CA ARG A 23 13.61 -2.55 -12.14
C ARG A 23 13.06 -3.65 -13.04
N ILE A 24 11.98 -3.36 -13.78
CA ILE A 24 11.37 -4.29 -14.74
C ILE A 24 11.73 -3.86 -16.17
N PRO A 25 12.69 -4.50 -16.84
CA PRO A 25 13.08 -4.13 -18.20
C PRO A 25 12.10 -4.64 -19.27
N ASP A 26 11.40 -5.76 -19.01
CA ASP A 26 10.43 -6.35 -19.92
C ASP A 26 9.15 -6.73 -19.16
N ARG A 27 8.12 -5.91 -19.32
CA ARG A 27 6.81 -6.11 -18.72
C ARG A 27 6.12 -7.38 -19.23
N LYS A 28 6.24 -7.71 -20.52
CA LYS A 28 5.57 -8.89 -21.10
C LYS A 28 6.14 -10.19 -20.53
N LYS A 29 7.45 -10.23 -20.27
CA LYS A 29 8.08 -11.39 -19.61
C LYS A 29 7.59 -11.54 -18.17
N LEU A 30 7.47 -10.44 -17.42
CA LEU A 30 6.91 -10.46 -16.06
C LEU A 30 5.46 -10.98 -16.06
N ASP A 31 4.60 -10.44 -16.92
CA ASP A 31 3.19 -10.84 -17.00
C ASP A 31 3.04 -12.35 -17.29
N ARG A 32 3.87 -12.90 -18.19
CA ARG A 32 3.91 -14.35 -18.46
C ARG A 32 4.35 -15.16 -17.24
N ALA A 33 5.34 -14.69 -16.50
CA ALA A 33 5.81 -15.37 -15.28
C ALA A 33 4.72 -15.37 -14.19
N LEU A 34 4.07 -14.23 -13.96
CA LEU A 34 2.96 -14.11 -12.99
C LEU A 34 1.79 -15.04 -13.34
N ARG A 35 1.43 -15.14 -14.62
CA ARG A 35 0.40 -16.09 -15.09
C ARG A 35 0.78 -17.55 -14.83
N LYS A 36 2.04 -17.94 -15.08
CA LYS A 36 2.54 -19.29 -14.79
C LYS A 36 2.47 -19.62 -13.30
N LEU A 37 2.70 -18.63 -12.44
CA LEU A 37 2.61 -18.75 -10.98
C LEU A 37 1.16 -18.72 -10.45
N LYS A 38 0.15 -18.53 -11.32
CA LYS A 38 -1.26 -18.36 -10.93
C LYS A 38 -1.45 -17.22 -9.91
N ALA A 39 -0.65 -16.15 -10.03
CA ALA A 39 -0.76 -14.99 -9.17
C ALA A 39 -2.17 -14.38 -9.28
N ARG A 40 -2.79 -14.08 -8.13
CA ARG A 40 -4.11 -13.46 -8.07
C ARG A 40 -3.96 -11.95 -7.99
N SER A 41 -4.78 -11.24 -8.77
CA SER A 41 -4.96 -9.80 -8.56
C SER A 41 -5.72 -9.59 -7.25
N PRO A 42 -5.31 -8.65 -6.39
CA PRO A 42 -6.08 -8.27 -5.21
C PRO A 42 -7.39 -7.54 -5.56
N GLN A 43 -7.50 -6.99 -6.78
CA GLN A 43 -8.73 -6.39 -7.29
C GLN A 43 -9.63 -7.46 -7.92
N ALA A 44 -10.92 -7.43 -7.57
CA ALA A 44 -11.93 -8.29 -8.18
C ALA A 44 -12.19 -7.83 -9.64
N GLY A 45 -11.76 -8.63 -10.62
CA GLY A 45 -11.97 -8.34 -12.04
C GLY A 45 -10.71 -8.47 -12.89
N PRO A 46 -10.79 -8.12 -14.19
CA PRO A 46 -9.62 -8.10 -15.06
C PRO A 46 -8.57 -7.11 -14.53
N PRO A 47 -7.27 -7.35 -14.75
CA PRO A 47 -6.21 -6.47 -14.26
C PRO A 47 -6.34 -5.08 -14.90
N VAL A 48 -6.73 -4.09 -14.10
CA VAL A 48 -6.83 -2.70 -14.52
C VAL A 48 -5.53 -1.98 -14.16
N ARG A 49 -5.05 -1.11 -15.05
CA ARG A 49 -3.99 -0.18 -14.70
C ARG A 49 -4.59 0.87 -13.77
N VAL A 50 -4.14 0.88 -12.52
CA VAL A 50 -4.54 1.89 -11.52
C VAL A 50 -3.73 3.16 -11.74
N HIS A 51 -4.39 4.31 -11.65
CA HIS A 51 -3.73 5.59 -11.45
C HIS A 51 -3.62 5.85 -9.94
N GLU A 52 -2.39 5.88 -9.41
CA GLU A 52 -2.13 6.20 -8.01
C GLU A 52 -1.59 7.62 -7.85
N LEU A 53 -2.23 8.41 -6.98
CA LEU A 53 -1.74 9.70 -6.50
C LEU A 53 -1.35 9.59 -5.02
N ASN A 54 -0.16 10.05 -4.67
CA ASN A 54 0.31 10.11 -3.28
C ASN A 54 0.54 11.57 -2.89
N VAL A 55 -0.24 12.07 -1.93
CA VAL A 55 -0.01 13.36 -1.29
C VAL A 55 0.82 13.11 -0.04
N ILE A 56 2.04 13.63 0.00
CA ILE A 56 3.00 13.43 1.09
C ILE A 56 2.94 14.63 2.04
N PHE A 57 2.96 14.35 3.34
CA PHE A 57 2.94 15.36 4.40
C PHE A 57 4.17 15.22 5.27
N ASP A 58 4.69 16.35 5.74
CA ASP A 58 5.74 16.43 6.74
C ASP A 58 5.51 17.66 7.64
N THR A 59 6.23 17.76 8.74
CA THR A 59 6.30 18.99 9.54
C THR A 59 7.13 20.04 8.79
N PRO A 60 6.97 21.34 9.09
CA PRO A 60 7.74 22.39 8.42
C PRO A 60 9.27 22.21 8.50
N ASP A 61 9.75 21.55 9.56
CA ASP A 61 11.15 21.24 9.79
C ASP A 61 11.58 19.85 9.28
N GLY A 62 10.69 19.09 8.63
CA GLY A 62 10.98 17.77 8.04
C GLY A 62 11.16 16.65 9.09
N GLY A 63 10.47 16.75 10.22
CA GLY A 63 10.61 15.85 11.36
C GLY A 63 10.29 14.39 11.02
N LEU A 64 9.28 14.13 10.19
CA LEU A 64 8.94 12.75 9.82
C LEU A 64 10.04 12.12 8.97
N ALA A 65 10.50 12.83 7.93
CA ALA A 65 11.56 12.34 7.06
C ALA A 65 12.87 12.08 7.82
N LYS A 66 13.26 12.96 8.75
CA LYS A 66 14.45 12.78 9.61
C LYS A 66 14.39 11.49 10.45
N HIS A 67 13.20 11.07 10.83
CA HIS A 67 12.98 9.81 11.56
C HIS A 67 12.69 8.61 10.64
N GLY A 68 12.81 8.78 9.32
CA GLY A 68 12.52 7.73 8.34
C GLY A 68 11.04 7.37 8.26
N GLN A 69 10.15 8.27 8.70
CA GLN A 69 8.70 8.10 8.69
C GLN A 69 8.10 8.79 7.47
N LEU A 70 7.02 8.21 6.92
CA LEU A 70 6.28 8.75 5.79
C LEU A 70 4.80 8.84 6.14
N LEU A 71 4.25 10.05 6.12
CA LEU A 71 2.81 10.28 6.16
C LEU A 71 2.32 10.60 4.75
N ARG A 72 1.34 9.83 4.27
CA ARG A 72 0.73 10.06 2.95
C ARG A 72 -0.76 9.77 2.95
N ILE A 73 -1.49 10.49 2.10
CA ILE A 73 -2.82 10.08 1.63
C ILE A 73 -2.65 9.52 0.22
N ARG A 74 -3.16 8.30 -0.01
CA ARG A 74 -3.15 7.65 -1.32
C ARG A 74 -4.57 7.67 -1.90
N THR A 75 -4.68 8.12 -3.14
CA THR A 75 -5.91 8.02 -3.95
C THR A 75 -5.64 7.13 -5.17
N GLU A 76 -6.54 6.19 -5.42
CA GLU A 76 -6.47 5.22 -6.52
C GLU A 76 -7.72 5.38 -7.40
N THR A 77 -7.55 5.52 -8.73
CA THR A 77 -8.65 5.60 -9.72
C THR A 77 -8.42 4.66 -10.89
#